data_AF-A0A4S2MTI5-F1
#
_entry.id   AF-A0A4S2MTI5-F1
#
_cell.length_a   1.000
_cell.length_b   1.000
_cell.length_c   1.000
_cell.angle_alpha   90.00
_cell.angle_beta   90.00
_cell.angle_gamma   90.00
#
_symmetry.space_group_name_H-M   'P 1'
#
loop_
_entity.id
_entity.type
_entity.pdbx_description
1 polymer ?
#
loop_
_entity_poly.entity_id
_entity_poly.type
_entity_poly.pdbx_seq_one_letter_code
_entity_poly.pdbx_strand_id
1 'polypeptide(L)'
;MSATSTNANGTSTATATATTTAVAIPKWDKNADMSFIDLDTFDQILEMDDEGDNSFSKGIVVGFVEQAQQTLVEMEKLLKEKYLDQLSSRGHFLKGSSATLGLVRIRDACEKIQHYGAMKDEDGMKDLPSQDEALDRISKIVDQLKEEYKTIRSYFIYRYGDLEEP
;
A
#
# COMPACT_ATOMS: atom_id res chain seq x y z
N MET A 1 0.79 58.55 -18.13
CA MET A 1 1.75 57.88 -19.03
C MET A 1 2.04 56.54 -18.42
N SER A 2 1.45 55.50 -19.04
CA SER A 2 1.51 54.12 -18.61
C SER A 2 2.86 53.50 -18.98
N ALA A 3 3.47 52.76 -18.05
CA ALA A 3 4.53 51.80 -18.37
C ALA A 3 4.28 50.53 -17.55
N THR A 4 3.82 49.52 -18.28
CA THR A 4 3.74 48.11 -17.93
C THR A 4 5.13 47.56 -17.59
N SER A 5 5.25 46.72 -16.56
CA SER A 5 6.02 45.47 -16.71
C SER A 5 5.68 44.46 -15.61
N THR A 6 4.92 43.46 -16.03
CA THR A 6 4.84 42.12 -15.44
C THR A 6 6.24 41.52 -15.32
N ASN A 7 6.53 40.80 -14.24
CA ASN A 7 7.31 39.57 -14.37
C ASN A 7 6.92 38.56 -13.27
N ALA A 8 6.34 37.46 -13.73
CA ALA A 8 6.13 36.24 -12.98
C ALA A 8 7.42 35.43 -13.08
N ASN A 9 7.94 34.92 -11.96
CA ASN A 9 9.01 33.93 -12.02
C ASN A 9 8.53 32.62 -11.39
N GLY A 10 8.58 31.58 -12.22
CA GLY A 10 7.96 30.29 -12.01
C GLY A 10 8.49 29.53 -10.81
N THR A 11 7.55 28.99 -10.04
CA THR A 11 7.73 27.80 -9.23
C THR A 11 8.04 26.61 -10.14
N SER A 12 9.32 26.24 -10.19
CA SER A 12 9.77 24.99 -10.82
C SER A 12 9.47 23.84 -9.86
N THR A 13 8.29 23.24 -9.97
CA THR A 13 7.98 21.92 -9.40
C THR A 13 8.82 20.88 -10.13
N ALA A 14 9.90 20.42 -9.50
CA ALA A 14 10.63 19.25 -9.93
C ALA A 14 9.78 18.01 -9.65
N THR A 15 9.12 17.49 -10.69
CA THR A 15 8.48 16.17 -10.66
C THR A 15 9.57 15.12 -10.54
N ALA A 16 9.75 14.56 -9.35
CA ALA A 16 10.62 13.40 -9.14
C ALA A 16 9.94 12.18 -9.76
N THR A 17 10.36 11.80 -10.96
CA THR A 17 10.01 10.51 -11.57
C THR A 17 10.74 9.43 -10.79
N ALA A 18 10.05 8.80 -9.84
CA ALA A 18 10.56 7.60 -9.20
C ALA A 18 10.60 6.49 -10.26
N THR A 19 11.79 6.02 -10.59
CA THR A 19 11.98 4.86 -11.46
C THR A 19 11.47 3.63 -10.71
N THR A 20 10.20 3.29 -10.93
CA THR A 20 9.58 2.06 -10.45
C THR A 20 10.25 0.88 -11.13
N THR A 21 11.07 0.14 -10.39
CA THR A 21 11.49 -1.20 -10.82
C THR A 21 10.23 -2.06 -10.87
N ALA A 22 9.84 -2.51 -12.06
CA ALA A 22 8.69 -3.37 -12.26
C ALA A 22 8.83 -4.65 -11.42
N VAL A 23 8.04 -4.78 -10.35
CA VAL A 23 7.96 -6.00 -9.55
C VAL A 23 7.34 -7.09 -10.43
N ALA A 24 8.09 -8.17 -10.68
CA ALA A 24 7.57 -9.32 -11.42
C ALA A 24 6.40 -9.94 -10.64
N ILE A 25 5.21 -9.94 -11.23
CA ILE A 25 4.01 -10.51 -10.63
C ILE A 25 3.83 -11.94 -11.16
N PRO A 26 3.74 -12.94 -10.27
CA PRO A 26 3.46 -14.30 -10.71
C PRO A 26 2.05 -14.42 -11.28
N LYS A 27 1.82 -15.39 -12.16
CA LYS A 27 0.46 -15.76 -12.57
C LYS A 27 -0.30 -16.34 -11.38
N TRP A 28 -1.60 -16.07 -11.30
CA TRP A 28 -2.44 -16.54 -10.21
C TRP A 28 -2.51 -18.07 -10.18
N ASP A 29 -2.27 -18.65 -9.00
CA ASP A 29 -2.55 -20.07 -8.74
C ASP A 29 -4.00 -20.21 -8.28
N LYS A 30 -4.83 -20.91 -9.07
CA LYS A 30 -6.24 -21.15 -8.76
C LYS A 30 -6.46 -22.02 -7.51
N ASN A 31 -5.42 -22.67 -7.01
CA ASN A 31 -5.44 -23.45 -5.78
C ASN A 31 -4.82 -22.69 -4.58
N ALA A 32 -4.43 -21.43 -4.77
CA ALA A 32 -3.88 -20.61 -3.70
C ALA A 32 -4.88 -20.46 -2.55
N ASP A 33 -4.33 -20.34 -1.35
CA ASP A 33 -5.11 -20.03 -0.15
C ASP A 33 -5.72 -18.63 -0.26
N MET A 34 -7.03 -18.53 -0.08
CA MET A 34 -7.81 -17.30 -0.15
C MET A 34 -7.85 -16.53 1.18
N SER A 35 -7.22 -17.02 2.26
CA SER A 35 -7.22 -16.33 3.57
C SER A 35 -6.52 -14.96 3.58
N PHE A 36 -5.92 -14.53 2.47
CA PHE A 36 -5.42 -13.16 2.31
C PHE A 36 -6.54 -12.13 2.14
N ILE A 37 -7.75 -12.56 1.76
CA ILE A 37 -8.92 -11.71 1.52
C ILE A 37 -10.15 -12.25 2.26
N ASP A 38 -10.83 -11.36 2.97
CA ASP A 38 -12.15 -11.57 3.51
C ASP A 38 -13.18 -11.37 2.38
N LEU A 39 -13.67 -12.49 1.86
CA LEU A 39 -14.60 -12.49 0.73
C LEU A 39 -15.93 -11.83 1.08
N ASP A 40 -16.42 -11.92 2.31
CA ASP A 40 -17.68 -11.29 2.70
C ASP A 40 -17.58 -9.76 2.62
N THR A 41 -16.43 -9.20 3.02
CA THR A 41 -16.15 -7.77 2.89
C THR A 41 -15.96 -7.38 1.42
N PHE A 42 -15.23 -8.19 0.64
CA PHE A 42 -15.00 -7.88 -0.77
C PHE A 42 -16.26 -8.01 -1.62
N ASP A 43 -17.14 -8.97 -1.33
CA ASP A 43 -18.40 -9.20 -2.03
C ASP A 43 -19.33 -8.00 -1.89
N GLN A 44 -19.33 -7.29 -0.76
CA GLN A 44 -20.07 -6.03 -0.60
C GLN A 44 -19.64 -4.95 -1.61
N ILE A 45 -18.36 -4.94 -2.00
CA ILE A 45 -17.85 -4.02 -3.04
C ILE A 45 -18.31 -4.51 -4.42
N LEU A 46 -18.30 -5.83 -4.66
CA LEU A 46 -18.79 -6.41 -5.90
C LEU A 46 -20.29 -6.20 -6.10
N GLU A 47 -21.08 -6.18 -5.01
CA GLU A 47 -22.52 -5.88 -5.05
C GLU A 47 -22.83 -4.44 -5.49
N MET A 48 -21.84 -3.55 -5.49
CA MET A 48 -21.97 -2.18 -5.99
C MET A 48 -21.72 -2.06 -7.50
N ASP A 49 -21.25 -3.12 -8.16
CA ASP A 49 -21.10 -3.16 -9.62
C ASP A 49 -22.48 -3.33 -10.30
N ASP A 50 -22.63 -2.69 -11.47
CA ASP A 50 -23.80 -2.89 -12.33
C ASP A 50 -23.69 -4.24 -13.07
N GLU A 51 -24.83 -4.80 -13.50
CA GLU A 51 -24.84 -6.10 -14.19
C GLU A 51 -24.01 -6.04 -15.49
N GLY A 52 -22.90 -6.78 -15.51
CA GLY A 52 -21.99 -6.85 -16.66
C GLY A 52 -20.94 -5.73 -16.71
N ASP A 53 -20.89 -4.83 -15.72
CA ASP A 53 -19.87 -3.79 -15.60
C ASP A 53 -19.17 -3.87 -14.24
N ASN A 54 -17.88 -4.14 -14.25
CA ASN A 54 -17.06 -4.23 -13.04
C ASN A 54 -16.23 -2.97 -12.75
N SER A 55 -16.59 -1.84 -13.37
CA SER A 55 -15.83 -0.59 -13.32
C SER A 55 -15.69 0.00 -11.92
N PHE A 56 -16.73 -0.12 -11.08
CA PHE A 56 -16.69 0.40 -9.72
C PHE A 56 -15.69 -0.37 -8.86
N SER A 57 -15.86 -1.69 -8.75
CA SER A 57 -14.97 -2.52 -7.94
C SER A 57 -13.54 -2.52 -8.49
N LYS A 58 -13.38 -2.57 -9.83
CA LYS A 58 -12.07 -2.44 -10.49
C LYS A 58 -11.40 -1.11 -10.16
N GLY A 59 -12.14 0.00 -10.16
CA GLY A 59 -11.61 1.32 -9.82
C GLY A 59 -11.05 1.40 -8.40
N ILE A 60 -11.76 0.82 -7.43
CA ILE A 60 -11.27 0.73 -6.04
C ILE A 60 -10.00 -0.13 -5.95
N VAL A 61 -9.99 -1.28 -6.64
CA VAL A 61 -8.84 -2.19 -6.67
C VAL A 61 -7.60 -1.54 -7.31
N VAL A 62 -7.75 -0.87 -8.44
CA VAL A 62 -6.66 -0.16 -9.12
C VAL A 62 -6.07 0.91 -8.21
N GLY A 63 -6.93 1.77 -7.64
CA GLY A 63 -6.48 2.82 -6.72
C GLY A 63 -5.77 2.26 -5.47
N PHE A 64 -6.21 1.12 -4.95
CA PHE A 64 -5.52 0.45 -3.85
C PHE A 64 -4.15 -0.10 -4.26
N VAL A 65 -4.04 -0.78 -5.41
CA VAL A 65 -2.77 -1.36 -5.88
C VAL A 65 -1.72 -0.28 -6.12
N GLU A 66 -2.10 0.86 -6.70
CA GLU A 66 -1.22 2.02 -6.86
C GLU A 66 -0.77 2.58 -5.51
N GLN A 67 -1.73 2.78 -4.59
CA GLN A 67 -1.43 3.29 -3.25
C GLN A 67 -0.50 2.35 -2.47
N ALA A 68 -0.73 1.04 -2.53
CA ALA A 68 0.07 0.04 -1.85
C ALA A 68 1.51 0.02 -2.39
N GLN A 69 1.67 0.11 -3.71
CA GLN A 69 2.98 0.18 -4.35
C GLN A 69 3.76 1.42 -3.93
N GLN A 70 3.13 2.60 -3.99
CA GLN A 70 3.76 3.85 -3.56
C GLN A 70 4.14 3.78 -2.07
N THR A 71 3.25 3.25 -1.23
CA THR A 71 3.51 3.11 0.21
C THR A 71 4.68 2.18 0.49
N LEU A 72 4.80 1.06 -0.23
CA LEU A 72 5.92 0.13 -0.10
C LEU A 72 7.26 0.81 -0.43
N VAL A 73 7.34 1.56 -1.53
CA VAL A 73 8.55 2.31 -1.90
C VAL A 73 8.91 3.34 -0.83
N GLU A 74 7.92 4.03 -0.28
CA GLU A 74 8.13 4.99 0.80
C GLU A 74 8.60 4.32 2.10
N MET A 75 8.01 3.18 2.49
CA MET A 75 8.44 2.41 3.67
C MET A 75 9.89 1.95 3.56
N GLU A 76 10.33 1.49 2.38
CA GLU A 76 11.73 1.13 2.15
C GLU A 76 12.68 2.33 2.31
N LYS A 77 12.26 3.51 1.85
CA LYS A 77 13.02 4.75 2.06
C LYS A 77 13.10 5.10 3.55
N LEU A 78 11.96 5.10 4.25
CA LEU A 78 11.88 5.45 5.66
C LEU A 78 12.66 4.47 6.55
N LEU A 79 12.74 3.18 6.17
CA LEU A 79 13.60 2.19 6.83
C LEU A 79 15.08 2.57 6.73
N LYS A 80 15.55 3.02 5.56
CA LYS A 80 16.94 3.48 5.37
C LYS A 80 17.24 4.75 6.18
N GLU A 81 16.26 5.64 6.27
CA GLU A 81 16.35 6.91 7.01
C GLU A 81 16.08 6.74 8.52
N LYS A 82 15.63 5.56 8.95
CA LYS A 82 15.29 5.21 10.34
C LYS A 82 14.17 6.07 10.95
N TYR A 83 13.19 6.49 10.15
CA TYR A 83 12.05 7.32 10.61
C TYR A 83 10.86 6.48 11.11
N LEU A 84 10.92 6.05 12.37
CA LEU A 84 9.91 5.18 13.00
C LEU A 84 8.51 5.79 13.08
N ASP A 85 8.39 7.08 13.36
CA ASP A 85 7.13 7.81 13.43
C ASP A 85 6.42 7.83 12.07
N GLN A 86 7.17 8.08 11.00
CA GLN A 86 6.65 8.04 9.64
C GLN A 86 6.32 6.62 9.19
N LEU A 87 7.12 5.62 9.56
CA LEU A 87 6.78 4.20 9.33
C LEU A 87 5.46 3.84 10.01
N SER A 88 5.25 4.28 11.26
CA SER A 88 3.99 4.07 11.97
C SER A 88 2.80 4.70 11.24
N SER A 89 2.96 5.95 10.79
CA SER A 89 1.94 6.66 10.02
C SER A 89 1.61 5.97 8.69
N ARG A 90 2.61 5.47 7.96
CA ARG A 90 2.40 4.71 6.72
C ARG A 90 1.70 3.37 6.96
N GLY A 91 2.05 2.67 8.03
CA GLY A 91 1.32 1.47 8.47
C GLY A 91 -0.15 1.78 8.74
N HIS A 92 -0.43 2.82 9.53
CA HIS A 92 -1.82 3.23 9.82
C HIS A 92 -2.62 3.58 8.56
N PHE A 93 -2.01 4.33 7.64
CA PHE A 93 -2.66 4.74 6.39
C PHE A 93 -3.06 3.54 5.53
N LEU A 94 -2.12 2.65 5.23
CA LEU A 94 -2.39 1.48 4.37
C LEU A 94 -3.25 0.41 5.05
N LYS A 95 -3.22 0.33 6.39
CA LYS A 95 -4.15 -0.48 7.19
C LYS A 95 -5.60 -0.09 6.93
N GLY A 96 -5.90 1.21 6.90
CA GLY A 96 -7.25 1.70 6.66
C GLY A 96 -7.79 1.31 5.29
N SER A 97 -7.01 1.54 4.22
CA SER A 97 -7.45 1.21 2.86
C SER A 97 -7.52 -0.28 2.57
N SER A 98 -6.60 -1.08 3.14
CA SER A 98 -6.64 -2.54 3.00
C SER A 98 -7.84 -3.18 3.70
N ALA A 99 -8.24 -2.63 4.85
CA ALA A 99 -9.44 -3.09 5.56
C ALA A 99 -10.72 -2.89 4.75
N THR A 100 -10.84 -1.80 3.99
CA THR A 100 -11.99 -1.56 3.10
C THR A 100 -12.17 -2.66 2.06
N LEU A 101 -11.07 -3.20 1.51
CA LEU A 101 -11.10 -4.28 0.50
C LEU A 101 -11.10 -5.69 1.10
N GLY A 102 -11.15 -5.82 2.43
CA GLY A 102 -11.05 -7.11 3.10
C GLY A 102 -9.66 -7.75 3.02
N LEU A 103 -8.59 -7.01 2.72
CA LEU A 103 -7.24 -7.56 2.52
C LEU A 103 -6.55 -7.84 3.86
N VAL A 104 -6.99 -8.91 4.53
CA VAL A 104 -6.65 -9.30 5.91
C VAL A 104 -5.14 -9.29 6.16
N ARG A 105 -4.35 -9.97 5.32
CA ARG A 105 -2.90 -10.10 5.56
C ARG A 105 -2.15 -8.78 5.40
N ILE A 106 -2.57 -7.93 4.46
CA ILE A 106 -1.99 -6.59 4.29
C ILE A 106 -2.36 -5.72 5.49
N ARG A 107 -3.64 -5.74 5.91
CA ARG A 107 -4.11 -5.00 7.09
C ARG A 107 -3.30 -5.36 8.33
N ASP A 108 -3.13 -6.66 8.59
CA ASP A 108 -2.45 -7.15 9.78
C ASP A 108 -0.94 -6.83 9.73
N ALA A 109 -0.29 -6.95 8.57
CA ALA A 109 1.09 -6.50 8.39
C ALA A 109 1.24 -5.00 8.66
N CYS A 110 0.32 -4.19 8.15
CA CYS A 110 0.32 -2.74 8.35
C CYS A 110 0.08 -2.34 9.83
N GLU A 111 -0.74 -3.10 10.56
CA GLU A 111 -0.93 -2.94 12.00
C GLU A 111 0.37 -3.22 12.78
N LYS A 112 1.10 -4.28 12.43
CA LYS A 112 2.41 -4.56 13.03
C LYS A 112 3.42 -3.44 12.76
N ILE A 113 3.46 -2.92 11.53
CA ILE A 113 4.31 -1.77 11.19
C ILE A 113 3.91 -0.54 12.01
N GLN A 114 2.61 -0.28 12.17
CA GLN A 114 2.09 0.80 13.01
C GLN A 114 2.61 0.67 14.45
N HIS A 115 2.47 -0.51 15.07
CA HIS A 115 2.88 -0.75 16.45
C HIS A 115 4.40 -0.67 16.63
N TYR A 116 5.18 -1.36 15.79
CA TYR A 116 6.64 -1.30 15.88
C TYR A 116 7.18 0.11 15.63
N GLY A 117 6.60 0.87 14.68
CA GLY A 117 6.96 2.27 14.44
C GLY A 117 6.64 3.17 15.65
N ALA A 118 5.65 2.81 16.46
CA ALA A 118 5.34 3.48 17.72
C ALA A 118 6.18 2.97 18.91
N MET A 119 7.26 2.22 18.65
CA MET A 119 8.11 1.59 19.67
C MET A 119 7.36 0.60 20.58
N LYS A 120 6.30 -0.02 20.06
CA LYS A 120 5.53 -1.06 20.75
C LYS A 120 5.82 -2.45 20.19
N ASP A 121 5.53 -3.49 20.97
CA ASP A 121 5.53 -4.88 20.51
C ASP A 121 4.40 -5.16 19.50
N GLU A 122 4.31 -6.40 19.03
CA GLU A 122 3.39 -6.79 17.94
C GLU A 122 1.93 -6.44 18.23
N ASP A 123 1.52 -6.62 19.49
CA ASP A 123 0.15 -6.38 19.95
C ASP A 123 -0.08 -4.92 20.39
N GLY A 124 0.95 -4.07 20.37
CA GLY A 124 0.85 -2.67 20.80
C GLY A 124 0.85 -2.47 22.32
N MET A 125 1.19 -3.49 23.10
CA MET A 125 0.97 -3.57 24.56
C MET A 125 2.21 -3.19 25.38
N LYS A 126 3.41 -3.56 24.90
CA LYS A 126 4.67 -3.33 25.62
C LYS A 126 5.61 -2.47 24.79
N ASP A 127 6.51 -1.76 25.45
CA ASP A 127 7.57 -1.02 24.76
C ASP A 127 8.67 -1.98 24.29
N LEU A 128 9.18 -1.74 23.08
CA LEU A 128 10.39 -2.41 22.57
C LEU A 128 11.63 -1.83 23.26
N PRO A 129 12.68 -2.64 23.49
CA PRO A 129 13.86 -2.23 24.24
C PRO A 129 14.79 -1.29 23.45
N SER A 130 14.67 -1.23 22.11
CA SER A 130 15.51 -0.37 21.27
C SER A 130 14.88 -0.06 19.91
N GLN A 131 15.33 1.06 19.31
CA GLN A 131 14.92 1.44 17.95
C GLN A 131 15.45 0.47 16.89
N ASP A 132 16.66 -0.09 17.07
CA ASP A 132 17.22 -1.04 16.12
C ASP A 132 16.39 -2.34 16.06
N GLU A 133 15.82 -2.77 17.20
CA GLU A 133 14.88 -3.90 17.21
C GLU A 133 13.56 -3.57 16.49
N ALA A 134 13.02 -2.36 16.68
CA ALA A 134 11.84 -1.91 15.94
C ALA A 134 12.09 -1.91 14.43
N LEU A 135 13.23 -1.37 13.98
CA LEU A 135 13.61 -1.31 12.56
C LEU A 135 13.81 -2.71 11.96
N ASP A 136 14.47 -3.64 12.68
CA ASP A 136 14.65 -5.03 12.23
C ASP A 136 13.29 -5.74 12.06
N ARG A 137 12.38 -5.58 13.02
CA ARG A 137 11.03 -6.14 12.94
C ARG A 137 10.23 -5.53 11.79
N ILE A 138 10.24 -4.20 11.64
CA ILE A 138 9.55 -3.52 10.53
C ILE A 138 10.10 -3.98 9.19
N SER A 139 11.42 -4.11 9.04
CA SER A 139 12.03 -4.58 7.78
C SER A 139 11.49 -5.95 7.36
N LYS A 140 11.38 -6.90 8.29
CA LYS A 140 10.82 -8.24 8.03
C LYS A 140 9.36 -8.18 7.62
N ILE A 141 8.56 -7.34 8.28
CA ILE A 141 7.15 -7.17 7.94
C ILE A 141 6.98 -6.47 6.59
N VAL A 142 7.82 -5.48 6.24
CA VAL A 142 7.81 -4.83 4.93
C VAL A 142 8.15 -5.83 3.82
N ASP A 143 9.09 -6.75 4.04
CA ASP A 143 9.37 -7.81 3.07
C ASP A 143 8.21 -8.79 2.92
N GLN A 144 7.54 -9.16 4.02
CA GLN A 144 6.30 -9.93 3.96
C GLN A 144 5.21 -9.18 3.18
N LEU A 145 5.03 -7.89 3.45
CA LEU A 145 4.03 -7.05 2.80
C LEU A 145 4.24 -6.96 1.28
N LYS A 146 5.49 -7.02 0.79
CA LYS A 146 5.78 -7.10 -0.65
C LYS A 146 5.29 -8.41 -1.27
N GLU A 147 5.42 -9.52 -0.56
CA GLU A 147 4.91 -10.82 -1.05
C GLU A 147 3.38 -10.86 -1.02
N GLU A 148 2.75 -10.28 0.00
CA GLU A 148 1.29 -10.12 0.03
C GLU A 148 0.81 -9.19 -1.10
N TYR A 149 1.52 -8.09 -1.37
CA TYR A 149 1.26 -7.21 -2.52
C TYR A 149 1.30 -7.97 -3.86
N LYS A 150 2.30 -8.83 -4.07
CA LYS A 150 2.37 -9.68 -5.28
C LYS A 150 1.18 -10.64 -5.36
N THR A 151 0.81 -11.23 -4.22
CA THR A 151 -0.32 -12.17 -4.12
C THR A 151 -1.62 -11.50 -4.53
N ILE A 152 -1.93 -10.34 -3.95
CA ILE A 152 -3.17 -9.61 -4.29
C ILE A 152 -3.16 -9.10 -5.73
N ARG A 153 -2.01 -8.64 -6.24
CA ARG A 153 -1.92 -8.13 -7.61
C ARG A 153 -2.11 -9.26 -8.60
N SER A 154 -1.56 -10.43 -8.32
CA SER A 154 -1.77 -11.65 -9.10
C SER A 154 -3.26 -12.04 -9.14
N TYR A 155 -3.92 -12.09 -7.97
CA TYR A 155 -5.35 -12.40 -7.86
C TYR A 155 -6.22 -11.40 -8.63
N PHE A 156 -5.98 -10.10 -8.45
CA PHE A 156 -6.78 -9.07 -9.10
C PHE A 156 -6.55 -9.01 -10.62
N ILE A 157 -5.34 -9.29 -11.11
CA ILE A 157 -5.09 -9.47 -12.55
C ILE A 157 -5.89 -10.65 -13.09
N TYR A 158 -5.92 -11.76 -12.36
CA TYR A 158 -6.74 -12.91 -12.75
C TYR A 158 -8.24 -12.58 -12.78
N ARG A 159 -8.72 -11.76 -11.83
CA ARG A 159 -10.15 -11.42 -11.67
C ARG A 159 -10.65 -10.36 -12.64
N TYR A 160 -9.83 -9.36 -12.95
CA TYR A 160 -10.22 -8.17 -13.72
C TYR A 160 -9.52 -8.03 -15.08
N GLY A 161 -8.60 -8.95 -15.41
CA GLY A 161 -7.68 -8.80 -16.54
C GLY A 161 -6.57 -7.80 -16.20
N ASP A 162 -6.12 -7.03 -17.19
CA ASP A 162 -5.06 -6.07 -16.94
C ASP A 162 -5.49 -4.96 -15.96
N LEU A 163 -4.63 -4.74 -14.97
CA LEU A 163 -4.66 -3.58 -14.07
C LEU A 163 -3.74 -2.50 -14.66
N GLU A 164 -3.88 -2.19 -15.95
CA GLU A 164 -3.13 -1.10 -16.56
C GLU A 164 -3.45 0.20 -15.83
N GLU A 165 -2.39 0.89 -15.39
CA GLU A 165 -2.48 2.28 -14.96
C GLU A 165 -3.05 3.09 -16.14
N PRO A 166 -4.10 3.90 -15.93
CA PRO A 166 -4.60 4.80 -16.97
C PRO A 166 -3.57 5.85 -17.40
#